data_AF-A0A8H8NL00-F1
#
_entry.id   AF-A0A8H8NL00-F1
#
_cell.length_a   1.000
_cell.length_b   1.000
_cell.length_c   1.000
_cell.angle_alpha   90.00
_cell.angle_beta   90.00
_cell.angle_gamma   90.00
#
_symmetry.space_group_name_H-M   'P 1'
#
loop_
_entity.id
_entity.type
_entity.pdbx_description
1 polymer ?
#
loop_
_entity_poly.entity_id
_entity_poly.type
_entity_poly.pdbx_seq_one_letter_code
_entity_poly.pdbx_strand_id
1 'polypeptide(L)'
;MSSATPALASSAYRVYTKYTLDSLPSHPGKGWTRFVCLSDTHRKTIPMVDGDILIHAGDFSSFTTGFRDSLRWIKELNHPCKLLIAGNHEYNLDSRCFDYLNARNPEVRAELAEDRRLLRDDFAKEANLNYLEAESTTVSTSGKPWAVYGSPYTPEYGTMGFYYRPHEADDTWAPVPRHTEILCVI
;
A
#
# COMPACT_ATOMS: atom_id res chain seq x y z
N MET A 1 9.36 -28.72 14.68
CA MET A 1 9.44 -28.10 13.34
C MET A 1 10.72 -27.29 13.30
N SER A 2 11.58 -27.48 12.28
CA SER A 2 12.83 -26.73 12.16
C SER A 2 12.50 -25.26 11.90
N SER A 3 13.04 -24.35 12.70
CA SER A 3 12.97 -22.93 12.42
C SER A 3 13.70 -22.61 11.12
N ALA A 4 13.24 -21.58 10.39
CA ALA A 4 13.94 -21.09 9.22
C ALA A 4 15.37 -20.65 9.60
N THR A 5 16.36 -21.02 8.80
CA THR A 5 17.75 -20.61 8.97
C THR A 5 18.03 -19.38 8.10
N PRO A 6 18.65 -18.31 8.63
CA PRO A 6 18.96 -17.14 7.83
C PRO A 6 20.04 -17.47 6.78
N ALA A 7 19.87 -16.92 5.57
CA ALA A 7 20.87 -16.96 4.51
C ALA A 7 22.05 -16.02 4.80
N LEU A 8 21.78 -14.90 5.48
CA LEU A 8 22.79 -13.95 5.97
C LEU A 8 22.45 -13.53 7.39
N ALA A 9 23.45 -13.40 8.25
CA ALA A 9 23.27 -12.93 9.61
C ALA A 9 24.44 -12.05 10.03
N SER A 10 24.12 -10.98 10.76
CA SER A 10 25.08 -10.12 11.45
C SER A 10 24.57 -9.81 12.87
N SER A 11 25.28 -8.95 13.60
CA SER A 11 24.79 -8.40 14.86
C SER A 11 23.56 -7.49 14.68
N ALA A 12 23.34 -6.94 13.49
CA ALA A 12 22.30 -5.95 13.22
C ALA A 12 21.10 -6.51 12.42
N TYR A 13 21.30 -7.55 11.63
CA TYR A 13 20.26 -8.07 10.73
C TYR A 13 20.33 -9.58 10.55
N ARG A 14 19.21 -10.14 10.09
CA ARG A 14 19.10 -11.51 9.59
C ARG A 14 18.29 -11.47 8.30
N VAL A 15 18.78 -12.13 7.25
CA VAL A 15 18.10 -12.23 5.95
C VAL A 15 17.66 -13.67 5.76
N TYR A 16 16.37 -13.87 5.51
CA TYR A 16 15.79 -15.16 5.21
C TYR A 16 15.30 -15.14 3.76
N THR A 17 15.91 -15.94 2.89
CA THR A 17 15.51 -16.02 1.47
C THR A 17 14.66 -17.25 1.17
N LYS A 18 14.49 -18.15 2.15
CA LYS A 18 13.70 -19.37 2.04
C LYS A 18 12.98 -19.65 3.35
N TYR A 19 11.66 -19.66 3.30
CA TYR A 19 10.76 -20.09 4.37
C TYR A 19 9.39 -20.43 3.76
N THR A 20 8.55 -21.14 4.50
CA THR A 20 7.15 -21.38 4.14
C THR A 20 6.24 -20.53 5.02
N LEU A 21 4.99 -20.31 4.60
CA LEU A 21 4.04 -19.55 5.41
C LEU A 21 3.70 -20.26 6.74
N ASP A 22 3.83 -21.59 6.77
CA ASP A 22 3.67 -22.39 8.00
C ASP A 22 4.91 -22.37 8.91
N SER A 23 6.03 -21.78 8.45
CA SER A 23 7.31 -21.77 9.18
C SER A 23 8.05 -20.46 8.98
N LEU A 24 7.41 -19.37 9.41
CA LEU A 24 7.98 -18.03 9.32
C LEU A 24 9.19 -17.85 10.25
N PRO A 25 10.14 -16.97 9.89
CA PRO A 25 11.12 -16.47 10.83
C PRO A 25 10.43 -15.89 12.06
N SER A 26 10.82 -16.33 13.26
CA SER A 26 10.18 -15.90 14.52
C SER A 26 10.24 -14.38 14.71
N HIS A 27 9.17 -13.81 15.27
CA HIS A 27 9.16 -12.40 15.63
C HIS A 27 10.18 -12.15 16.76
N PRO A 28 11.11 -11.18 16.63
CA PRO A 28 12.15 -10.95 17.64
C PRO A 28 11.62 -10.48 19.01
N GLY A 29 10.36 -10.03 19.06
CA GLY A 29 9.67 -9.62 20.29
C GLY A 29 9.45 -8.12 20.38
N LYS A 30 9.22 -7.62 21.60
CA LYS A 30 8.91 -6.21 21.87
C LYS A 30 10.01 -5.27 21.36
N GLY A 31 9.62 -4.13 20.80
CA GLY A 31 10.53 -3.14 20.22
C GLY A 31 10.91 -3.39 18.76
N TRP A 32 10.43 -4.49 18.17
CA TRP A 32 10.52 -4.76 16.74
C TRP A 32 9.15 -4.57 16.08
N THR A 33 9.17 -4.25 14.79
CA THR A 33 7.99 -4.14 13.94
C THR A 33 8.14 -5.10 12.77
N ARG A 34 7.17 -5.99 12.58
CA ARG A 34 7.06 -6.82 11.38
C ARG A 34 6.20 -6.12 10.33
N PHE A 35 6.85 -5.71 9.26
CA PHE A 35 6.19 -5.25 8.05
C PHE A 35 5.88 -6.44 7.14
N VAL A 36 4.68 -6.47 6.57
CA VAL A 36 4.26 -7.39 5.51
C VAL A 36 4.02 -6.54 4.28
N CYS A 37 4.87 -6.67 3.26
CA CYS A 37 4.83 -5.82 2.07
C CYS A 37 4.31 -6.61 0.86
N LEU A 38 3.35 -6.03 0.16
CA LEU A 38 2.68 -6.56 -1.03
C LEU A 38 2.56 -5.46 -2.07
N SER A 39 2.37 -5.86 -3.32
CA SER A 39 2.02 -4.98 -4.44
C SER A 39 1.42 -5.83 -5.55
N ASP A 40 0.82 -5.20 -6.57
CA ASP A 40 0.47 -5.85 -7.84
C ASP A 40 -0.41 -7.10 -7.67
N THR A 41 -1.27 -7.10 -6.65
CA THR A 41 -2.14 -8.26 -6.40
C THR A 41 -3.17 -8.41 -7.51
N HIS A 42 -3.52 -7.32 -8.22
CA HIS A 42 -4.43 -7.33 -9.36
C HIS A 42 -5.68 -8.18 -9.11
N ARG A 43 -6.35 -7.89 -7.98
CA ARG A 43 -7.58 -8.56 -7.49
C ARG A 43 -7.39 -9.98 -6.96
N LYS A 44 -6.17 -10.51 -6.93
CA LYS A 44 -5.89 -11.82 -6.36
C LYS A 44 -5.77 -11.70 -4.85
N THR A 45 -6.55 -12.48 -4.14
CA THR A 45 -6.25 -12.78 -2.74
C THR A 45 -5.10 -13.77 -2.70
N ILE A 46 -4.22 -13.61 -1.72
CA ILE A 46 -3.07 -14.49 -1.52
C ILE A 46 -3.05 -14.98 -0.07
N PRO A 47 -2.51 -16.18 0.19
CA PRO A 47 -2.24 -16.62 1.55
C PRO A 47 -1.43 -15.56 2.31
N MET A 48 -1.90 -15.20 3.49
CA MET A 48 -1.36 -14.10 4.27
C MET A 48 -0.72 -14.59 5.56
N VAL A 49 0.20 -13.79 6.08
CA VAL A 49 0.84 -14.00 7.37
C VAL A 49 0.50 -12.84 8.27
N ASP A 50 0.47 -13.07 9.58
CA ASP A 50 0.30 -11.99 10.52
C ASP A 50 1.57 -11.12 10.58
N GLY A 51 1.33 -9.82 10.69
CA GLY A 51 2.34 -8.80 10.89
C GLY A 51 1.75 -7.62 11.61
N ASP A 52 2.62 -6.72 12.04
CA ASP A 52 2.20 -5.53 12.75
C ASP A 52 1.65 -4.48 11.77
N ILE A 53 2.34 -4.30 10.64
CA ILE A 53 2.00 -3.31 9.61
C ILE A 53 1.95 -4.01 8.26
N LEU A 54 0.77 -4.02 7.64
CA LEU A 54 0.64 -4.36 6.22
C LEU A 54 0.95 -3.14 5.38
N ILE A 55 1.73 -3.30 4.32
CA ILE A 55 1.94 -2.29 3.28
C ILE A 55 1.51 -2.91 1.95
N HIS A 56 0.53 -2.30 1.28
CA HIS A 56 0.21 -2.63 -0.09
C HIS A 56 0.58 -1.44 -1.00
N ALA A 57 1.59 -1.65 -1.83
CA ALA A 57 2.24 -0.62 -2.62
C ALA A 57 1.56 -0.39 -3.99
N GLY A 58 0.22 -0.39 -4.03
CA GLY A 58 -0.52 -0.14 -5.27
C GLY A 58 -0.88 -1.37 -6.09
N ASP A 59 -1.66 -1.17 -7.15
CA ASP A 59 -2.11 -2.18 -8.12
C ASP A 59 -2.87 -3.36 -7.50
N PHE A 60 -3.74 -3.04 -6.53
CA PHE A 60 -4.63 -4.02 -5.91
C PHE A 60 -5.88 -4.31 -6.75
N SER A 61 -6.23 -3.43 -7.70
CA SER A 61 -7.28 -3.65 -8.69
C SER A 61 -6.69 -3.98 -10.07
N SER A 62 -7.55 -4.24 -11.06
CA SER A 62 -7.11 -4.32 -12.46
C SER A 62 -7.89 -3.32 -13.27
N PHE A 63 -7.32 -2.13 -13.46
CA PHE A 63 -7.98 -1.03 -14.18
C PHE A 63 -9.35 -0.75 -13.56
N THR A 64 -9.37 -0.40 -12.26
CA THR A 64 -10.56 -0.19 -11.40
C THR A 64 -11.41 -1.43 -11.13
N THR A 65 -11.33 -2.47 -11.96
CA THR A 65 -12.10 -3.69 -11.77
C THR A 65 -11.68 -4.38 -10.48
N GLY A 66 -12.67 -4.75 -9.64
CA GLY A 66 -12.45 -5.41 -8.36
C GLY A 66 -11.93 -4.49 -7.24
N PHE A 67 -11.90 -3.17 -7.44
CA PHE A 67 -11.45 -2.19 -6.44
C PHE A 67 -12.07 -2.44 -5.06
N ARG A 68 -13.41 -2.49 -4.98
CA ARG A 68 -14.15 -2.71 -3.73
C ARG A 68 -13.97 -4.12 -3.16
N ASP A 69 -13.80 -5.13 -4.00
CA ASP A 69 -13.51 -6.51 -3.56
C ASP A 69 -12.13 -6.59 -2.91
N SER A 70 -11.12 -5.99 -3.54
CA SER A 70 -9.76 -5.91 -3.00
C SER A 70 -9.72 -5.15 -1.68
N LEU A 71 -10.44 -4.02 -1.56
CA LEU A 71 -10.55 -3.30 -0.29
C LEU A 71 -11.21 -4.14 0.80
N ARG A 72 -12.27 -4.89 0.48
CA ARG A 72 -12.91 -5.83 1.43
C ARG A 72 -11.92 -6.90 1.90
N TRP A 73 -11.21 -7.53 0.98
CA TRP A 73 -10.17 -8.51 1.34
C TRP A 73 -9.08 -7.89 2.23
N ILE A 74 -8.56 -6.71 1.88
CA ILE A 74 -7.56 -6.00 2.70
C ILE A 74 -8.10 -5.72 4.10
N LYS A 75 -9.37 -5.30 4.23
CA LYS A 75 -10.03 -5.04 5.51
C LYS A 75 -10.08 -6.29 6.40
N GLU A 76 -10.30 -7.47 5.82
CA GLU A 76 -10.40 -8.74 6.54
C GLU A 76 -9.04 -9.24 7.09
N LEU A 77 -7.91 -8.68 6.65
CA LEU A 77 -6.60 -9.09 7.13
C LEU A 77 -6.34 -8.63 8.58
N ASN A 78 -5.80 -9.52 9.40
CA ASN A 78 -5.59 -9.33 10.86
C ASN A 78 -4.49 -8.32 11.25
N HIS A 79 -3.98 -7.52 10.31
CA HIS A 79 -2.93 -6.55 10.57
C HIS A 79 -3.47 -5.36 11.38
N PRO A 80 -2.89 -5.03 12.55
CA PRO A 80 -3.32 -3.89 13.37
C PRO A 80 -3.24 -2.53 12.68
N CYS A 81 -2.33 -2.39 11.72
CA CYS A 81 -2.20 -1.20 10.89
C CYS A 81 -2.01 -1.61 9.43
N LYS A 82 -2.67 -0.91 8.51
CA LYS A 82 -2.55 -1.13 7.07
C LYS A 82 -2.21 0.19 6.40
N LEU A 83 -1.15 0.21 5.61
CA LEU A 83 -0.74 1.30 4.74
C LEU A 83 -1.08 0.90 3.30
N LEU A 84 -1.75 1.79 2.58
CA LEU A 84 -2.16 1.55 1.20
C LEU A 84 -1.84 2.78 0.35
N ILE A 85 -1.23 2.55 -0.80
CA ILE A 85 -1.18 3.56 -1.87
C ILE A 85 -1.95 2.99 -3.08
N ALA A 86 -2.36 3.88 -3.97
CA ALA A 86 -2.82 3.48 -5.29
C ALA A 86 -1.63 3.13 -6.18
N GLY A 87 -1.86 2.32 -7.20
CA GLY A 87 -0.95 2.14 -8.31
C GLY A 87 -1.55 2.70 -9.59
N ASN A 88 -0.87 2.45 -10.70
CA ASN A 88 -1.30 2.90 -12.01
C ASN A 88 -2.60 2.22 -12.48
N HIS A 89 -3.03 1.11 -11.89
CA HIS A 89 -4.31 0.45 -12.20
C HIS A 89 -5.55 1.04 -11.50
N GLU A 90 -5.38 1.89 -10.48
CA GLU A 90 -6.48 2.52 -9.75
C GLU A 90 -6.96 3.83 -10.42
N TYR A 91 -7.39 3.77 -11.69
CA TYR A 91 -7.83 4.94 -12.46
C TYR A 91 -8.97 5.71 -11.80
N ASN A 92 -9.84 5.01 -11.08
CA ASN A 92 -10.97 5.59 -10.36
C ASN A 92 -10.53 6.60 -9.30
N LEU A 93 -9.28 6.49 -8.86
CA LEU A 93 -8.67 7.41 -7.92
C LEU A 93 -7.88 8.52 -8.62
N ASP A 94 -7.44 8.43 -9.87
CA ASP A 94 -6.74 9.56 -10.50
C ASP A 94 -7.74 10.52 -11.18
N SER A 95 -7.79 11.77 -10.70
CA SER A 95 -8.64 12.82 -11.28
C SER A 95 -8.37 13.08 -12.77
N ARG A 96 -7.14 12.84 -13.24
CA ARG A 96 -6.75 12.99 -14.66
C ARG A 96 -7.35 11.89 -15.53
N CYS A 97 -7.75 10.76 -14.95
CA CYS A 97 -8.41 9.67 -15.63
C CYS A 97 -9.94 9.83 -15.69
N PHE A 98 -10.52 10.88 -15.10
CA PHE A 98 -11.98 11.04 -15.02
C PHE A 98 -12.65 11.16 -16.38
N ASP A 99 -12.04 11.84 -17.35
CA ASP A 99 -12.57 11.93 -18.71
C ASP A 99 -12.54 10.56 -19.41
N TYR A 100 -11.47 9.78 -19.23
CA TYR A 100 -11.37 8.41 -19.74
C TYR A 100 -12.45 7.49 -19.14
N LEU A 101 -12.81 7.71 -17.88
CA LEU A 101 -13.87 6.98 -17.18
C LEU A 101 -15.28 7.48 -17.51
N ASN A 102 -15.45 8.48 -18.38
CA ASN A 102 -16.74 9.10 -18.69
C ASN A 102 -17.43 9.73 -17.45
N ALA A 103 -16.66 10.42 -16.60
CA ALA A 103 -17.16 11.11 -15.40
C ALA A 103 -18.14 12.28 -15.69
N ARG A 104 -18.45 12.55 -16.97
CA ARG A 104 -19.57 13.41 -17.38
C ARG A 104 -20.92 12.75 -17.09
N ASN A 105 -20.97 11.42 -17.00
CA ASN A 105 -22.13 10.70 -16.49
C ASN A 105 -22.22 10.89 -14.95
N PRO A 106 -23.32 11.45 -14.42
CA PRO A 106 -23.50 11.67 -12.99
C PRO A 106 -23.41 10.40 -12.13
N GLU A 107 -23.89 9.27 -12.63
CA GLU A 107 -23.84 7.98 -11.92
C GLU A 107 -22.41 7.51 -11.77
N VAL A 108 -21.62 7.56 -12.85
CA VAL A 108 -20.18 7.24 -12.80
C VAL A 108 -19.46 8.16 -11.83
N ARG A 109 -19.73 9.47 -11.88
CA ARG A 109 -19.11 10.43 -10.97
C ARG A 109 -19.43 10.13 -9.51
N ALA A 110 -20.65 9.69 -9.20
CA ALA A 110 -21.04 9.28 -7.85
C ALA A 110 -20.26 8.02 -7.40
N GLU A 111 -20.10 7.02 -8.29
CA GLU A 111 -19.31 5.82 -8.00
C GLU A 111 -17.83 6.14 -7.73
N LEU A 112 -17.22 7.03 -8.52
CA LEU A 112 -15.82 7.47 -8.30
C LEU A 112 -15.65 8.23 -6.98
N ALA A 113 -16.65 9.06 -6.63
CA ALA A 113 -16.66 9.77 -5.36
C ALA A 113 -16.77 8.78 -4.20
N GLU A 114 -17.62 7.77 -4.30
CA GLU A 114 -17.76 6.71 -3.29
C GLU A 114 -16.47 5.89 -3.14
N ASP A 115 -15.84 5.52 -4.24
CA ASP A 115 -14.55 4.78 -4.20
C ASP A 115 -13.46 5.57 -3.46
N ARG A 116 -13.37 6.88 -3.68
CA ARG A 116 -12.45 7.76 -2.93
C ARG A 116 -12.84 7.86 -1.46
N ARG A 117 -14.14 7.90 -1.12
CA ARG A 117 -14.62 7.97 0.27
C ARG A 117 -14.27 6.71 1.06
N LEU A 118 -14.40 5.53 0.48
CA LEU A 118 -14.07 4.26 1.15
C LEU A 118 -12.65 4.24 1.73
N LEU A 119 -11.70 4.94 1.12
CA LEU A 119 -10.31 5.01 1.57
C LEU A 119 -10.07 5.90 2.80
N ARG A 120 -11.06 6.72 3.19
CA ARG A 120 -10.90 7.75 4.25
C ARG A 120 -12.04 7.78 5.27
N ASP A 121 -13.20 7.23 4.95
CA ASP A 121 -14.38 7.23 5.84
C ASP A 121 -14.36 6.04 6.81
N ASP A 122 -15.53 5.69 7.37
CA ASP A 122 -15.66 4.66 8.41
C ASP A 122 -15.19 3.28 7.93
N PHE A 123 -15.30 2.98 6.64
CA PHE A 123 -14.72 1.77 6.07
C PHE A 123 -13.22 1.66 6.36
N ALA A 124 -12.45 2.74 6.11
CA ALA A 124 -11.01 2.77 6.33
C ALA A 124 -10.66 2.70 7.82
N LYS A 125 -11.43 3.39 8.68
CA LYS A 125 -11.25 3.32 10.14
C LYS A 125 -11.46 1.91 10.67
N GLU A 126 -12.55 1.25 10.27
CA GLU A 126 -12.84 -0.14 10.64
C GLU A 126 -11.78 -1.12 10.15
N ALA A 127 -11.13 -0.81 9.02
CA ALA A 127 -10.04 -1.61 8.47
C ALA A 127 -8.66 -1.33 9.10
N ASN A 128 -8.53 -0.32 9.97
CA ASN A 128 -7.25 0.27 10.38
C ASN A 128 -6.36 0.66 9.18
N LEU A 129 -7.01 1.16 8.12
CA LEU A 129 -6.40 1.50 6.85
C LEU A 129 -6.00 2.98 6.80
N ASN A 130 -4.76 3.21 6.39
CA ASN A 130 -4.19 4.52 6.13
C ASN A 130 -3.84 4.56 4.65
N TYR A 131 -4.74 5.12 3.85
CA TYR A 131 -4.45 5.41 2.45
C TYR A 131 -3.54 6.64 2.36
N LEU A 132 -2.54 6.62 1.48
CA LEU A 132 -1.61 7.72 1.25
C LEU A 132 -1.59 8.10 -0.23
N GLU A 133 -1.76 9.38 -0.55
CA GLU A 133 -1.76 9.94 -1.91
C GLU A 133 -0.81 11.15 -1.97
N ALA A 134 0.49 10.88 -2.10
CA ALA A 134 1.57 11.89 -2.02
C ALA A 134 1.55 12.67 -0.70
N GLU A 135 1.56 11.94 0.42
CA GLU A 135 1.49 12.52 1.76
C GLU A 135 2.26 11.71 2.81
N SER A 136 2.49 12.35 3.95
CA SER A 136 3.14 11.73 5.11
C SER A 136 2.14 11.26 6.16
N THR A 137 2.51 10.20 6.87
CA THR A 137 1.85 9.78 8.10
C THR A 137 2.88 9.26 9.11
N THR A 138 2.43 9.02 10.35
CA THR A 138 3.21 8.30 11.36
C THR A 138 2.38 7.14 11.88
N VAL A 139 2.95 5.93 11.83
CA VAL A 139 2.27 4.71 12.30
C VAL A 139 3.08 4.04 13.41
N SER A 140 2.37 3.40 14.36
CA SER A 140 2.99 2.71 15.49
C SER A 140 2.14 1.52 15.90
N THR A 141 2.80 0.39 16.19
CA THR A 141 2.16 -0.88 16.55
C THR A 141 2.81 -1.50 17.80
N SER A 142 4.13 -1.32 17.94
CA SER A 142 4.95 -1.83 19.04
C SER A 142 5.66 -0.72 19.82
N GLY A 143 5.10 0.49 19.82
CA GLY A 143 5.59 1.66 20.57
C GLY A 143 6.70 2.47 19.88
N LYS A 144 7.33 1.93 18.82
CA LYS A 144 8.17 2.71 17.92
C LYS A 144 7.30 3.37 16.83
N PRO A 145 7.27 4.70 16.73
CA PRO A 145 6.67 5.38 15.59
C PRO A 145 7.56 5.25 14.36
N TRP A 146 6.93 5.15 13.19
CA TRP A 146 7.59 5.14 11.89
C TRP A 146 7.08 6.32 11.06
N ALA A 147 7.99 7.17 10.61
CA ALA A 147 7.67 8.24 9.66
C ALA A 147 7.55 7.67 8.25
N VAL A 148 6.34 7.74 7.67
CA VAL A 148 6.01 7.15 6.37
C VAL A 148 5.66 8.25 5.38
N TYR A 149 6.11 8.14 4.14
CA TYR A 149 5.58 8.90 3.01
C TYR A 149 5.07 7.91 1.96
N GLY A 150 3.85 8.10 1.47
CA GLY A 150 3.25 7.25 0.45
C GLY A 150 2.89 8.04 -0.80
N SER A 151 3.30 7.56 -1.97
CA SER A 151 3.01 8.20 -3.25
C SER A 151 2.60 7.15 -4.28
N PRO A 152 1.46 7.34 -4.97
CA PRO A 152 1.05 6.48 -6.08
C PRO A 152 1.78 6.83 -7.39
N TYR A 153 2.57 7.91 -7.39
CA TYR A 153 3.08 8.49 -8.62
C TYR A 153 4.23 7.69 -9.24
N THR A 154 4.11 7.33 -10.53
CA THR A 154 5.11 6.58 -11.32
C THR A 154 5.56 7.33 -12.56
N PRO A 155 6.75 7.06 -13.12
CA PRO A 155 7.12 7.62 -14.42
C PRO A 155 6.10 7.25 -15.51
N GLU A 156 5.88 8.15 -16.46
CA GLU A 156 4.99 7.93 -17.60
C GLU A 156 5.35 6.68 -18.43
N TYR A 157 4.48 5.66 -18.35
CA TYR A 157 4.48 4.47 -19.20
C TYR A 157 3.09 4.30 -19.82
N GLY A 158 2.79 5.06 -20.87
CA GLY A 158 1.47 5.02 -21.55
C GLY A 158 0.42 5.88 -20.82
N THR A 159 -0.85 5.46 -20.88
CA THR A 159 -2.01 6.27 -20.42
C THR A 159 -2.63 5.75 -19.12
N MET A 160 -1.79 5.29 -18.18
CA MET A 160 -2.28 4.71 -16.92
C MET A 160 -2.51 5.80 -15.85
N GLY A 161 -3.01 5.43 -14.66
CA GLY A 161 -3.24 6.37 -13.57
C GLY A 161 -1.93 6.78 -12.89
N PHE A 162 -1.95 7.91 -12.20
CA PHE A 162 -0.89 8.40 -11.32
C PHE A 162 0.50 8.53 -12.00
N TYR A 163 0.58 8.77 -13.31
CA TYR A 163 1.89 9.00 -13.92
C TYR A 163 2.42 10.43 -13.67
N TYR A 164 3.73 10.63 -13.80
CA TYR A 164 4.39 11.93 -13.99
C TYR A 164 5.33 11.87 -15.18
N ARG A 165 5.50 13.00 -15.87
CA ARG A 165 6.45 13.14 -16.97
C ARG A 165 7.86 13.36 -16.44
N PRO A 166 8.92 13.03 -17.21
CA PRO A 166 10.29 13.22 -16.75
C PRO A 166 10.63 14.63 -16.22
N HIS A 167 10.04 15.68 -16.79
CA HIS A 167 10.26 17.06 -16.34
C HIS A 167 9.47 17.43 -15.06
N GLU A 168 8.49 16.64 -14.66
CA GLU A 168 7.70 16.81 -13.44
C GLU A 168 8.30 16.02 -12.26
N ALA A 169 9.36 15.23 -12.49
CA ALA A 169 9.93 14.32 -11.50
C ALA A 169 10.41 15.05 -10.25
N ASP A 170 11.17 16.13 -10.42
CA ASP A 170 11.69 16.91 -9.29
C ASP A 170 10.54 17.48 -8.44
N ASP A 171 9.51 18.03 -9.08
CA ASP A 171 8.34 18.58 -8.39
C ASP A 171 7.49 17.49 -7.72
N THR A 172 7.39 16.30 -8.33
CA THR A 172 6.65 15.15 -7.80
C THR A 172 7.27 14.62 -6.52
N TRP A 173 8.61 14.63 -6.43
CA TRP A 173 9.35 14.04 -5.30
C TRP A 173 9.90 15.07 -4.31
N ALA A 174 9.90 16.36 -4.64
CA ALA A 174 10.30 17.44 -3.74
C ALA A 174 9.56 17.45 -2.37
N PRO A 175 8.26 17.09 -2.29
CA PRO A 175 7.55 17.08 -1.01
C PRO A 175 7.97 15.99 -0.03
N VAL A 176 8.73 14.96 -0.45
CA VAL A 176 9.15 13.85 0.42
C VAL A 176 10.03 14.39 1.56
N PRO A 177 9.60 14.30 2.84
CA PRO A 177 10.42 14.81 3.93
C PRO A 177 11.70 14.01 4.12
N ARG A 178 12.81 14.70 4.44
CA ARG A 178 14.12 14.05 4.69
C ARG A 178 14.14 13.08 5.87
N HIS A 179 13.16 13.19 6.78
CA HIS A 179 13.04 12.31 7.95
C HIS A 179 12.14 11.10 7.69
N THR A 180 11.69 10.88 6.44
CA THR A 180 10.96 9.67 6.04
C THR A 180 11.81 8.43 6.32
N GLU A 181 11.30 7.53 7.15
CA GLU A 181 11.92 6.22 7.42
C GLU A 181 11.43 5.15 6.44
N ILE A 182 10.17 5.28 5.97
CA ILE A 182 9.53 4.35 5.05
C ILE A 182 8.95 5.15 3.89
N LEU A 183 9.52 4.96 2.70
CA LEU A 183 8.97 5.47 1.45
C LEU A 183 8.17 4.35 0.77
N CYS A 184 6.86 4.53 0.65
CA CYS A 184 5.96 3.60 -0.04
C CYS A 184 5.66 4.15 -1.44
N VAL A 185 6.10 3.42 -2.45
CA VAL A 185 5.93 3.72 -3.87
C VAL A 185 5.67 2.41 -4.62
N ILE A 186 5.00 2.50 -5.76
CA ILE A 186 4.79 1.42 -6.72
C ILE A 186 5.99 1.26 -7.66
#